data_AF-A0A9N8ZLV3-F1
#
_entry.id   AF-A0A9N8ZLV3-F1
#
_cell.length_a   1.000
_cell.length_b   1.000
_cell.length_c   1.000
_cell.angle_alpha   90.00
_cell.angle_beta   90.00
_cell.angle_gamma   90.00
#
_symmetry.space_group_name_H-M   'P 1'
#
loop_
_entity.id
_entity.type
_entity.pdbx_description
1 polymer ?
#
loop_
_entity_poly.entity_id
_entity_poly.type
_entity_poly.pdbx_seq_one_letter_code
_entity_poly.pdbx_strand_id
1 'polypeptide(L)'
;MTSPLPPLEPTIAQLRSLSNDTLLYELNRLENSNKHLLRSNQDMKEHDAHDQELQMYVTENEKIIGRQIEKISLIKNILKERPNGEHASGISVNASGPNINNEGQSDEQMEDHAVSANGNARLENEADENNDDDGVYL
;
A
#
# COMPACT_ATOMS: atom_id res chain seq x y z
N MET A 1 -17.45 -29.40 -6.86
CA MET A 1 -16.25 -28.54 -6.93
C MET A 1 -15.77 -28.30 -5.51
N THR A 2 -14.64 -28.88 -5.13
CA THR A 2 -14.10 -28.75 -3.77
C THR A 2 -13.28 -27.47 -3.70
N SER A 3 -13.82 -26.41 -3.09
CA SER A 3 -13.05 -25.21 -2.79
C SER A 3 -11.84 -25.59 -1.93
N PRO A 4 -10.63 -25.10 -2.25
CA PRO A 4 -9.45 -25.40 -1.43
C PRO A 4 -9.67 -24.88 -0.01
N LEU A 5 -9.44 -25.75 0.97
CA LEU A 5 -9.45 -25.35 2.38
C LEU A 5 -8.44 -24.21 2.57
N PRO A 6 -8.82 -23.12 3.26
CA PRO A 6 -7.87 -22.06 3.56
C PRO A 6 -6.70 -22.68 4.36
N PRO A 7 -5.46 -22.23 4.11
CA PRO A 7 -4.32 -22.68 4.89
C PRO A 7 -4.61 -22.45 6.38
N LEU A 8 -4.34 -23.46 7.19
CA LEU A 8 -4.52 -23.38 8.64
C LEU A 8 -3.64 -22.24 9.17
N GLU A 9 -4.26 -21.23 9.79
CA GLU A 9 -3.54 -20.17 10.46
C GLU A 9 -2.63 -20.78 11.55
N PRO A 10 -1.37 -20.31 11.68
CA PRO A 10 -0.47 -20.83 12.69
C PRO A 10 -1.05 -20.55 14.07
N THR A 11 -1.07 -21.59 14.90
CA THR A 11 -1.48 -21.48 16.31
C THR A 11 -0.56 -20.54 17.07
N ILE A 12 -1.06 -19.98 18.19
CA ILE A 12 -0.26 -19.11 19.07
C ILE A 12 1.02 -19.82 19.54
N ALA A 13 0.96 -21.13 19.81
CA ALA A 13 2.12 -21.93 20.19
C ALA A 13 3.17 -21.99 19.08
N GLN A 14 2.75 -22.15 17.82
CA GLN A 14 3.65 -22.10 16.67
C GLN A 14 4.29 -20.73 16.51
N LEU A 15 3.51 -19.64 16.63
CA LEU A 15 4.06 -18.28 16.60
C LEU A 15 5.08 -18.04 17.71
N ARG A 16 4.83 -18.53 18.93
CA ARG A 16 5.76 -18.41 20.06
C ARG A 16 7.07 -19.17 19.86
N SER A 17 7.10 -20.17 19.00
CA SER A 17 8.33 -20.94 18.69
C SER A 17 9.24 -20.27 17.66
N LEU A 18 8.77 -19.24 16.95
CA LEU A 18 9.53 -18.55 15.91
C LEU A 18 10.58 -17.61 16.50
N SER A 19 11.68 -17.34 15.78
CA SER A 19 12.66 -16.32 16.19
C SER A 19 12.09 -14.90 16.15
N ASN A 20 12.71 -13.96 16.86
CA ASN A 20 12.32 -12.54 16.81
C ASN A 20 12.36 -12.01 15.36
N ASP A 21 13.41 -12.34 14.60
CA ASP A 21 13.56 -11.91 13.21
C ASP A 21 12.41 -12.43 12.33
N THR A 22 12.02 -13.70 12.51
CA THR A 22 10.91 -14.29 11.77
C THR A 22 9.59 -13.58 12.10
N LEU A 23 9.37 -13.28 13.38
CA LEU A 23 8.18 -12.56 13.84
C LEU A 23 8.14 -11.12 13.31
N LEU A 24 9.28 -10.42 13.28
CA LEU A 24 9.39 -9.08 12.72
C LEU A 24 9.18 -9.07 11.20
N TYR A 25 9.74 -10.05 10.50
CA TYR A 25 9.50 -10.22 9.07
C TYR A 25 8.02 -10.46 8.77
N GLU A 26 7.38 -11.39 9.50
CA GLU A 26 5.95 -11.68 9.38
C GLU A 26 5.11 -10.43 9.67
N LEU A 27 5.48 -9.66 10.70
CA LEU A 27 4.80 -8.42 11.06
C LEU A 27 4.83 -7.42 9.91
N ASN A 28 6.01 -7.15 9.35
CA ASN A 28 6.17 -6.24 8.21
C ASN A 28 5.40 -6.73 6.98
N ARG A 29 5.40 -8.05 6.71
CA ARG A 29 4.65 -8.62 5.58
C ARG A 29 3.15 -8.40 5.75
N LEU A 30 2.61 -8.65 6.94
CA LEU A 30 1.18 -8.46 7.23
C LEU A 30 0.78 -6.99 7.18
N GLU A 31 1.60 -6.09 7.72
CA GLU A 31 1.34 -4.64 7.67
C GLU A 31 1.33 -4.12 6.21
N ASN A 32 2.28 -4.58 5.38
CA ASN A 32 2.29 -4.25 3.95
C ASN A 32 1.07 -4.81 3.22
N SER A 33 0.70 -6.07 3.48
CA SER A 33 -0.49 -6.70 2.92
C SER A 33 -1.76 -5.89 3.26
N ASN A 34 -1.95 -5.53 4.53
CA ASN A 34 -3.06 -4.69 4.97
C ASN A 34 -3.09 -3.35 4.24
N LYS A 35 -1.94 -2.68 4.11
CA LYS A 35 -1.84 -1.41 3.37
C LYS A 35 -2.30 -1.55 1.91
N HIS A 36 -1.88 -2.63 1.25
CA HIS A 36 -2.30 -2.89 -0.14
C HIS A 36 -3.79 -3.19 -0.26
N LEU A 37 -4.35 -4.01 0.64
CA LEU A 37 -5.79 -4.32 0.64
C LEU A 37 -6.64 -3.08 0.94
N LEU A 38 -6.23 -2.23 1.87
CA LEU A 38 -6.92 -0.98 2.18
C LEU A 38 -6.92 -0.04 0.98
N ARG A 39 -5.78 0.10 0.30
CA ARG A 39 -5.69 0.90 -0.94
C ARG A 39 -6.58 0.30 -2.03
N SER A 40 -6.52 -1.00 -2.26
CA SER A 40 -7.36 -1.68 -3.25
C SER A 40 -8.86 -1.51 -2.96
N ASN A 41 -9.27 -1.57 -1.68
CA ASN A 41 -10.65 -1.32 -1.28
C ASN A 41 -11.08 0.12 -1.57
N GLN A 42 -10.18 1.08 -1.34
CA GLN A 42 -10.42 2.47 -1.68
C GLN A 42 -10.56 2.66 -3.19
N ASP A 43 -9.62 2.11 -3.98
CA ASP A 43 -9.65 2.17 -5.44
C ASP A 43 -10.96 1.58 -6.01
N MET A 44 -11.45 0.46 -5.46
CA MET A 44 -12.74 -0.15 -5.84
C MET A 44 -13.94 0.74 -5.51
N LYS A 45 -13.95 1.37 -4.32
CA LYS A 45 -15.02 2.28 -3.90
C LYS A 45 -15.05 3.57 -4.75
N GLU A 46 -13.89 4.04 -5.19
CA GLU A 46 -13.74 5.20 -6.07
C GLU A 46 -14.18 4.90 -7.51
N HIS A 47 -13.98 3.67 -7.99
CA HIS A 47 -14.40 3.25 -9.32
C HIS A 47 -15.92 3.19 -9.47
N ASP A 48 -16.59 2.40 -8.62
CA ASP A 48 -18.06 2.38 -8.54
C ASP A 48 -18.51 1.84 -7.18
N ALA A 49 -19.04 2.72 -6.33
CA ALA A 49 -19.53 2.36 -5.01
C ALA A 49 -20.81 1.50 -5.03
N HIS A 50 -21.55 1.44 -6.14
CA HIS A 50 -22.82 0.70 -6.24
C HIS A 50 -22.68 -0.63 -6.98
N ASP A 51 -21.51 -0.91 -7.55
CA ASP A 51 -21.22 -2.19 -8.16
C ASP A 51 -21.21 -3.31 -7.10
N GLN A 52 -22.18 -4.21 -7.21
CA GLN A 52 -22.40 -5.29 -6.27
C GLN A 52 -21.22 -6.27 -6.24
N GLU A 53 -20.53 -6.49 -7.36
CA GLU A 53 -19.36 -7.35 -7.44
C GLU A 53 -18.17 -6.72 -6.71
N LEU A 54 -17.91 -5.43 -6.95
CA LEU A 54 -16.86 -4.69 -6.23
C LEU A 54 -17.12 -4.65 -4.72
N GLN A 55 -18.38 -4.48 -4.30
CA GLN A 55 -18.75 -4.55 -2.88
C GLN A 55 -18.50 -5.93 -2.26
N MET A 56 -18.69 -7.02 -3.02
CA MET A 56 -18.35 -8.36 -2.57
C MET A 56 -16.84 -8.52 -2.36
N TYR A 57 -16.01 -8.03 -3.29
CA TYR A 57 -14.55 -8.06 -3.14
C TYR A 57 -14.06 -7.22 -1.96
N VAL A 58 -14.61 -6.01 -1.79
CA VAL A 58 -14.32 -5.15 -0.62
C VAL A 58 -14.64 -5.89 0.68
N THR A 59 -15.82 -6.51 0.76
CA THR A 59 -16.27 -7.24 1.95
C THR A 59 -15.33 -8.43 2.26
N GLU A 60 -14.89 -9.16 1.25
CA GLU A 60 -13.95 -10.27 1.46
C GLU A 60 -12.57 -9.78 1.90
N ASN A 61 -12.08 -8.71 1.30
CA ASN A 61 -10.83 -8.07 1.71
C ASN A 61 -10.90 -7.56 3.15
N GLU A 62 -12.03 -6.99 3.59
CA GLU A 62 -12.23 -6.55 4.98
C GLU A 62 -12.13 -7.71 5.98
N LYS A 63 -12.64 -8.90 5.65
CA LYS A 63 -12.45 -10.10 6.49
C LYS A 63 -10.99 -10.55 6.54
N ILE A 64 -10.26 -10.44 5.43
CA ILE A 64 -8.83 -10.75 5.38
C ILE A 64 -8.06 -9.76 6.26
N ILE A 65 -8.34 -8.47 6.13
CA ILE A 65 -7.74 -7.41 6.95
C ILE A 65 -8.00 -7.67 8.44
N GLY A 66 -9.23 -8.01 8.83
CA GLY A 66 -9.58 -8.34 10.22
C GLY A 66 -8.70 -9.45 10.79
N ARG A 67 -8.58 -10.58 10.08
CA ARG A 67 -7.71 -11.70 10.48
C ARG A 67 -6.23 -11.30 10.56
N GLN A 68 -5.75 -10.49 9.63
CA GLN A 68 -4.37 -10.00 9.63
C GLN A 68 -4.09 -9.05 10.80
N ILE A 69 -5.04 -8.19 11.18
CA ILE A 69 -4.93 -7.30 12.35
C ILE A 69 -4.86 -8.09 13.66
N GLU A 70 -5.68 -9.13 13.81
CA GLU A 70 -5.62 -10.03 14.97
C GLU A 70 -4.24 -10.70 15.07
N LYS A 71 -3.73 -11.21 13.95
CA LYS A 71 -2.40 -11.84 13.88
C LYS A 71 -1.27 -10.87 14.20
N ILE A 72 -1.32 -9.64 13.66
CA ILE A 72 -0.39 -8.55 14.00
C ILE A 72 -0.39 -8.29 15.50
N SER A 73 -1.57 -8.24 16.11
CA SER A 73 -1.73 -7.99 17.55
C SER A 73 -1.10 -9.11 18.39
N LEU A 74 -1.32 -10.38 17.99
CA LEU A 74 -0.69 -11.54 18.63
C LEU A 74 0.83 -11.49 18.53
N ILE A 75 1.39 -11.20 17.34
CA ILE A 75 2.84 -11.11 17.12
C ILE A 75 3.43 -9.98 17.97
N LYS A 76 2.80 -8.80 17.99
CA LYS A 76 3.22 -7.67 18.82
C LYS A 76 3.22 -8.02 20.30
N ASN A 77 2.23 -8.77 20.79
CA ASN A 77 2.19 -9.22 22.17
C ASN A 77 3.31 -10.21 22.49
N ILE A 78 3.57 -11.19 21.62
CA ILE A 78 4.67 -12.16 21.79
C ILE A 78 6.02 -11.43 21.84
N LEU A 79 6.25 -10.45 20.95
CA LEU A 79 7.49 -9.66 20.93
C LEU A 79 7.65 -8.81 22.20
N LYS A 80 6.56 -8.27 22.76
CA LYS A 80 6.58 -7.53 24.05
C LYS A 80 6.82 -8.43 25.26
N GLU A 81 6.31 -9.65 25.23
CA GLU A 81 6.43 -10.62 26.33
C GLU A 81 7.83 -11.24 26.41
N ARG A 82 8.65 -11.16 25.36
CA ARG A 82 10.01 -11.69 25.37
C ARG A 82 10.92 -10.77 26.19
N PRO A 83 11.43 -11.22 27.36
CA PRO A 83 12.36 -10.42 28.14
C PRO A 83 13.64 -10.23 27.32
N ASN A 84 14.10 -8.97 27.25
CA ASN A 84 15.29 -8.48 26.56
C ASN A 84 16.52 -9.42 26.62
N GLY A 85 16.55 -10.44 25.76
CA GLY A 85 17.61 -11.46 25.73
C GLY A 85 18.10 -11.84 24.33
N GLU A 86 17.37 -11.46 23.28
CA GLU A 86 17.83 -11.58 21.89
C GLU A 86 17.50 -10.28 21.15
N HIS A 87 18.48 -9.38 21.14
CA HIS A 87 18.57 -8.16 20.32
C HIS A 87 17.35 -7.22 20.37
N ALA A 88 17.28 -6.44 21.45
CA ALA A 88 16.62 -5.14 21.44
C ALA A 88 17.42 -4.17 20.53
N SER A 89 17.28 -4.31 19.21
CA SER A 89 17.68 -3.28 18.25
C SER A 89 16.41 -2.58 17.78
N GLY A 90 16.33 -1.30 18.14
CA GLY A 90 15.12 -0.51 18.18
C GLY A 90 14.30 -0.46 16.90
N ILE A 91 12.98 -0.49 17.07
CA ILE A 91 12.05 0.12 16.13
C ILE A 91 11.27 1.17 16.92
N SER A 92 11.74 2.41 16.80
CA SER A 92 10.96 3.59 17.13
C SER A 92 9.76 3.61 16.18
N VAL A 93 8.58 3.29 16.70
CA VAL A 93 7.32 3.43 15.98
C VAL A 93 6.99 4.92 15.91
N ASN A 94 7.56 5.63 14.93
CA ASN A 94 7.00 6.90 14.50
C ASN A 94 5.69 6.59 13.76
N ALA A 95 4.61 6.49 14.54
CA ALA A 95 3.25 6.53 14.05
C ALA A 95 2.93 7.96 13.61
N SER A 96 3.48 8.38 12.46
CA SER A 96 2.96 9.52 11.71
C SER A 96 1.71 9.05 10.97
N GLY A 97 0.60 8.98 11.69
CA GLY A 97 -0.71 8.96 11.04
C GLY A 97 -0.91 10.31 10.33
N PRO A 98 -1.41 10.34 9.09
CA PRO A 98 -1.81 11.61 8.48
C PRO A 98 -2.97 12.17 9.29
N ASN A 99 -2.71 13.32 9.92
CA ASN A 99 -3.71 14.14 10.59
C ASN A 99 -4.63 14.75 9.52
N ILE A 100 -5.80 14.15 9.31
CA ILE A 100 -6.82 14.67 8.40
C ILE A 100 -7.60 15.75 9.17
N ASN A 101 -7.02 16.96 9.24
CA ASN A 101 -7.76 18.14 9.67
C ASN A 101 -8.73 18.52 8.54
N ASN A 102 -9.97 18.09 8.69
CA ASN A 102 -11.08 18.50 7.85
C ASN A 102 -11.74 19.72 8.53
N GLU A 103 -11.20 20.91 8.27
CA GLU A 103 -11.87 22.19 8.59
C GLU A 103 -12.48 22.74 7.31
N GLY A 104 -13.82 22.79 7.28
CA GLY A 104 -14.56 23.51 6.25
C GLY A 104 -14.66 24.99 6.62
N GLN A 105 -14.53 25.86 5.61
CA GLN A 105 -15.08 27.22 5.50
C GLN A 105 -14.65 27.77 4.13
N SER A 106 -15.55 27.78 3.14
CA SER A 106 -16.46 28.88 2.76
C SER A 106 -15.78 30.09 2.08
N ASP A 107 -16.06 30.17 0.78
CA ASP A 107 -16.45 31.34 -0.01
C ASP A 107 -15.47 32.48 -0.37
N GLU A 108 -15.63 32.85 -1.65
CA GLU A 108 -15.39 34.14 -2.31
C GLU A 108 -13.99 34.61 -2.76
N GLN A 109 -13.92 34.76 -4.09
CA GLN A 109 -13.42 35.91 -4.88
C GLN A 109 -11.93 36.02 -5.27
N MET A 110 -11.74 35.85 -6.58
CA MET A 110 -11.06 36.73 -7.56
C MET A 110 -9.53 36.96 -7.55
N GLU A 111 -9.05 37.06 -8.80
CA GLU A 111 -7.75 37.60 -9.27
C GLU A 111 -6.52 36.70 -9.06
N ASP A 112 -5.54 36.59 -9.94
CA ASP A 112 -5.34 36.90 -11.37
C ASP A 112 -4.04 36.13 -11.75
N HIS A 113 -3.79 36.00 -13.04
CA HIS A 113 -2.56 35.54 -13.70
C HIS A 113 -1.26 35.36 -12.87
N ALA A 114 -0.69 34.15 -12.94
CA ALA A 114 0.74 33.96 -13.15
C ALA A 114 1.04 32.59 -13.79
N VAL A 115 1.28 32.63 -15.10
CA VAL A 115 1.77 31.52 -15.92
C VAL A 115 3.22 31.25 -15.53
N SER A 116 3.50 30.16 -14.79
CA SER A 116 4.87 29.70 -14.55
C SER A 116 5.28 28.72 -15.64
N ALA A 117 5.71 29.30 -16.77
CA ALA A 117 6.38 28.58 -17.84
C ALA A 117 7.82 28.27 -17.39
N ASN A 118 8.02 27.12 -16.74
CA ASN A 118 9.36 26.59 -16.50
C ASN A 118 9.83 25.83 -17.76
N GLY A 119 10.08 26.59 -18.83
CA GLY A 119 10.62 26.11 -20.09
C GLY A 119 12.05 26.60 -20.24
N ASN A 120 13.01 25.80 -19.78
CA ASN A 120 14.43 26.03 -19.98
C ASN A 120 14.72 25.95 -21.50
N ALA A 121 14.84 27.11 -22.14
CA ALA A 121 15.36 27.23 -23.49
C ALA A 121 16.88 26.96 -23.45
N ARG A 122 17.33 25.91 -24.14
CA ARG A 122 18.72 25.80 -24.59
C ARG A 122 18.71 25.39 -26.06
N LEU A 123 19.35 26.26 -26.86
CA LEU A 123 19.47 26.27 -28.30
C LEU A 123 20.07 25.00 -28.92
N GLU A 124 19.46 24.62 -30.06
CA GLU A 124 20.04 24.34 -31.39
C GLU A 124 21.36 23.56 -31.49
N ASN A 125 21.34 22.39 -32.14
CA ASN A 125 21.73 22.25 -33.56
C ASN A 125 21.73 20.80 -34.06
N GLU A 126 21.27 20.64 -35.31
CA GLU A 126 21.69 19.67 -36.33
C GLU A 126 21.38 18.17 -36.17
N ALA A 127 20.35 17.70 -36.88
CA ALA A 127 20.48 16.88 -38.09
C ALA A 127 19.13 16.21 -38.41
N ASP A 128 18.41 16.86 -39.31
CA ASP A 128 17.37 16.24 -40.16
C ASP A 128 18.10 15.40 -41.21
N GLU A 129 17.88 14.08 -41.20
CA GLU A 129 17.93 13.29 -42.43
C GLU A 129 17.04 12.06 -42.29
N ASN A 130 15.82 12.26 -42.77
CA ASN A 130 14.84 11.30 -43.28
C ASN A 130 15.42 9.93 -43.63
N ASN A 131 14.87 8.88 -43.01
CA ASN A 131 15.05 7.50 -43.47
C ASN A 131 13.71 6.76 -43.41
N ASP A 132 12.77 7.25 -44.20
CA ASP A 132 11.65 6.47 -44.72
C ASP A 132 11.89 6.36 -46.23
N ASP A 133 12.30 5.20 -46.73
CA ASP A 133 11.64 4.64 -47.92
C ASP A 133 11.98 3.16 -48.10
N ASP A 134 10.93 2.36 -48.05
CA ASP A 134 10.85 0.99 -48.51
C ASP A 134 11.10 0.94 -50.03
N GLY A 135 12.00 0.06 -50.49
CA GLY A 135 12.29 -0.03 -51.92
C GLY A 135 13.04 -1.27 -52.36
N VAL A 136 12.42 -2.44 -52.20
CA VAL A 136 12.81 -3.67 -52.92
C VAL A 136 12.42 -3.52 -54.38
N TYR A 137 13.37 -3.51 -55.33
CA TYR A 137 13.15 -4.01 -56.69
C TYR A 137 14.44 -4.58 -57.30
N LEU A 138 14.41 -5.92 -57.43
CA LEU A 138 15.00 -6.85 -58.41
C LEU A 138 16.37 -6.54 -59.04
#